data_AF-A0A359CZM1-F1
#
_entry.id   AF-A0A359CZM1-F1
#
_cell.length_a   1.000
_cell.length_b   1.000
_cell.length_c   1.000
_cell.angle_alpha   90.00
_cell.angle_beta   90.00
_cell.angle_gamma   90.00
#
_symmetry.space_group_name_H-M   'P 1'
#
loop_
_entity.id
_entity.type
_entity.pdbx_description
1 polymer ?
#
loop_
_entity_poly.entity_id
_entity_poly.type
_entity_poly.pdbx_seq_one_letter_code
_entity_poly.pdbx_strand_id
1 'polypeptide(L)'
;MARLNNGFLGNASGKIGNVVFAKWRDIYTARQYQPDVHDANSPAQKKQRSRMVALLQFLKPLNKNFIKMFNTSLAKGSTPWAVAIKANMSGVSPEGCFPLQNLRLGNPTIPPLDLSEIVYNPFIDCLSFKYGPLPHPNPQNPFPLMAVSVLGKYASENGVHEFDIRHPKCFFPYGRFWCSYYDDNHEHVFENYWDGFIFWFMYYDTYDIESFYDPNNGLSEPTFGKPVPLIEGFNTKVKENPVPNDAITWEYIVREGKTSLVFSVDYKKISFKNPKDYTAILWGVALQDGKHSQSDPIEWNLSNKTHSIELIDSIAKASFIILYSIFDKKGEQVGRFNRFYINKNSEGKEFSYFNQLFDTTYGYPASFVLSGNQCGFCGNIHELFSDFIELWEQGIINNGDEPVPPKEFMLSRSDSPNGNVEVKDFTHEAGDIFYFSENAKAKLETKPDSGYQFSRWFGADAADIVKTADNAYELLMSKDRSIAAEFIQIK
;
A
#
# COMPACT_ATOMS: atom_id res chain seq x y z
N MET A 1 40.51 46.53 -5.56
CA MET A 1 41.01 47.39 -6.67
C MET A 1 41.52 46.49 -7.78
N ALA A 2 41.46 46.93 -9.04
CA ALA A 2 41.93 46.12 -10.18
C ALA A 2 43.46 46.20 -10.34
N ARG A 3 44.04 45.18 -10.99
CA ARG A 3 45.45 45.08 -11.37
C ARG A 3 45.55 44.59 -12.81
N LEU A 4 46.39 45.23 -13.61
CA LEU A 4 46.77 44.77 -14.94
C LEU A 4 48.04 43.92 -14.82
N ASN A 5 47.92 42.63 -15.10
CA ASN A 5 49.05 41.72 -15.10
C ASN A 5 49.63 41.68 -16.53
N ASN A 6 50.89 42.11 -16.69
CA ASN A 6 51.61 42.23 -17.97
C ASN A 6 51.22 43.45 -18.85
N GLY A 7 51.01 44.62 -18.22
CA GLY A 7 50.91 45.90 -18.93
C GLY A 7 49.53 46.23 -19.51
N PHE A 8 49.47 47.23 -20.41
CA PHE A 8 48.20 47.80 -20.91
C PHE A 8 47.35 46.82 -21.74
N LEU A 9 48.01 45.92 -22.49
CA LEU A 9 47.37 44.81 -23.22
C LEU A 9 47.35 43.50 -22.41
N GLY A 10 47.70 43.57 -21.12
CA GLY A 10 47.81 42.43 -20.21
C GLY A 10 46.47 42.00 -19.62
N ASN A 11 46.46 40.84 -18.97
CA ASN A 11 45.26 40.27 -18.36
C ASN A 11 44.89 41.04 -17.09
N ALA A 12 43.68 41.62 -17.07
CA ALA A 12 43.15 42.30 -15.91
C ALA A 12 42.66 41.33 -14.82
N SER A 13 42.75 41.74 -13.56
CA SER A 13 42.24 40.99 -12.40
C SER A 13 41.70 41.95 -11.33
N GLY A 14 40.63 41.55 -10.62
CA GLY A 14 40.02 42.36 -9.55
C GLY A 14 38.98 43.38 -10.05
N LYS A 15 38.60 44.33 -9.19
CA LYS A 15 37.44 45.24 -9.40
C LYS A 15 37.85 46.68 -9.73
N ILE A 16 37.29 47.24 -10.81
CA ILE A 16 37.31 48.68 -11.15
C ILE A 16 35.85 49.16 -11.34
N GLY A 17 35.44 50.17 -10.58
CA GLY A 17 34.04 50.62 -10.55
C GLY A 17 33.06 49.44 -10.38
N ASN A 18 32.11 49.33 -11.32
CA ASN A 18 31.13 48.25 -11.40
C ASN A 18 31.55 47.08 -12.31
N VAL A 19 32.84 46.87 -12.58
CA VAL A 19 33.36 45.75 -13.37
C VAL A 19 34.35 44.92 -12.55
N VAL A 20 34.23 43.60 -12.63
CA VAL A 20 35.12 42.60 -12.02
C VAL A 20 35.78 41.79 -13.13
N PHE A 21 37.11 41.76 -13.14
CA PHE A 21 37.90 40.89 -13.98
C PHE A 21 38.27 39.62 -13.19
N ALA A 22 37.88 38.45 -13.72
CA ALA A 22 38.09 37.16 -13.09
C ALA A 22 38.42 36.08 -14.13
N LYS A 23 39.27 35.12 -13.75
CA LYS A 23 39.59 33.94 -14.57
C LYS A 23 38.58 32.82 -14.31
N TRP A 24 37.98 32.25 -15.35
CA TRP A 24 37.01 31.16 -15.26
C TRP A 24 37.23 30.16 -16.40
N ARG A 25 37.46 28.88 -16.08
CA ARG A 25 37.84 27.82 -17.04
C ARG A 25 38.90 28.31 -18.03
N ASP A 26 40.00 28.81 -17.45
CA ASP A 26 41.15 29.44 -18.09
C ASP A 26 40.95 30.70 -18.94
N ILE A 27 39.71 31.09 -19.23
CA ILE A 27 39.39 32.35 -19.92
C ILE A 27 39.37 33.52 -18.92
N TYR A 28 39.99 34.64 -19.28
CA TYR A 28 39.86 35.91 -18.54
C TYR A 28 38.56 36.61 -18.94
N THR A 29 37.69 36.87 -17.96
CA THR A 29 36.34 37.41 -18.18
C THR A 29 36.17 38.73 -17.44
N ALA A 30 35.54 39.71 -18.11
CA ALA A 30 35.00 40.90 -17.47
C ALA A 30 33.51 40.69 -17.22
N ARG A 31 33.06 40.87 -15.98
CA ARG A 31 31.63 40.80 -15.62
C ARG A 31 31.23 41.99 -14.77
N GLN A 32 29.97 42.42 -14.84
CA GLN A 32 29.46 43.47 -13.97
C GLN A 32 29.53 43.01 -12.51
N TYR A 33 29.97 43.90 -11.61
CA TYR A 33 29.80 43.73 -10.17
C TYR A 33 28.29 43.79 -9.89
N GLN A 34 27.69 42.65 -9.51
CA GLN A 34 26.36 42.66 -8.93
C GLN A 34 26.45 43.49 -7.64
N PRO A 35 25.66 44.57 -7.49
CA PRO A 35 25.62 45.30 -6.23
C PRO A 35 25.19 44.35 -5.11
N ASP A 36 25.68 44.57 -3.90
CA ASP A 36 25.35 43.75 -2.75
C ASP A 36 23.84 43.81 -2.49
N VAL A 37 23.12 42.76 -2.91
CA VAL A 37 21.67 42.65 -2.79
C VAL A 37 21.33 42.39 -1.34
N HIS A 38 21.26 43.47 -0.56
CA HIS A 38 20.83 43.43 0.83
C HIS A 38 19.41 42.87 0.92
N ASP A 39 19.38 41.60 1.32
CA ASP A 39 18.22 40.83 1.72
C ASP A 39 17.09 40.74 0.66
N ALA A 40 17.18 39.71 -0.20
CA ALA A 40 16.16 39.35 -1.19
C ALA A 40 14.91 38.75 -0.52
N ASN A 41 14.21 39.59 0.24
CA ASN A 41 13.22 39.24 1.26
C ASN A 41 11.89 39.99 1.09
N SER A 42 11.66 40.61 -0.07
CA SER A 42 10.37 41.23 -0.41
C SER A 42 9.23 40.19 -0.37
N PRO A 43 7.98 40.60 -0.08
CA PRO A 43 6.84 39.67 -0.02
C PRO A 43 6.64 38.86 -1.31
N ALA A 44 6.87 39.47 -2.48
CA ALA A 44 6.78 38.80 -3.77
C ALA A 44 7.87 37.72 -3.95
N GLN A 45 9.13 38.02 -3.61
CA GLN A 45 10.23 37.05 -3.65
C GLN A 45 10.04 35.92 -2.64
N LYS A 46 9.53 36.22 -1.43
CA LYS A 46 9.15 35.20 -0.44
C LYS A 46 8.06 34.28 -0.98
N LYS A 47 6.97 34.84 -1.54
CA LYS A 47 5.88 34.07 -2.17
C LYS A 47 6.38 33.20 -3.34
N GLN A 48 7.29 33.72 -4.17
CA GLN A 48 7.92 32.96 -5.26
C GLN A 48 8.79 31.80 -4.74
N ARG A 49 9.57 32.02 -3.67
CA ARG A 49 10.35 30.96 -3.00
C ARG A 49 9.44 29.87 -2.45
N SER A 50 8.36 30.21 -1.74
CA SER A 50 7.41 29.23 -1.21
C SER A 50 6.80 28.36 -2.31
N ARG A 51 6.37 28.98 -3.43
CA ARG A 51 5.86 28.25 -4.62
C ARG A 51 6.91 27.30 -5.21
N MET A 52 8.17 27.74 -5.32
CA MET A 52 9.26 26.89 -5.80
C MET A 52 9.56 25.73 -4.84
N VAL A 53 9.60 25.98 -3.52
CA VAL A 53 9.84 24.93 -2.50
C VAL A 53 8.73 23.88 -2.53
N ALA A 54 7.47 24.29 -2.61
CA ALA A 54 6.33 23.38 -2.70
C ALA A 54 6.38 22.53 -3.97
N LEU A 55 6.67 23.12 -5.13
CA LEU A 55 6.82 22.38 -6.38
C LEU A 55 7.98 21.38 -6.32
N LEU A 56 9.13 21.78 -5.76
CA LEU A 56 10.27 20.89 -5.57
C LEU A 56 9.96 19.74 -4.61
N GLN A 57 9.18 19.98 -3.55
CA GLN A 57 8.71 18.93 -2.63
C GLN A 57 7.74 17.96 -3.32
N PHE A 58 6.79 18.49 -4.10
CA PHE A 58 5.83 17.69 -4.89
C PHE A 58 6.52 16.82 -5.95
N LEU A 59 7.42 17.39 -6.75
CA LEU A 59 8.07 16.65 -7.85
C LEU A 59 9.14 15.66 -7.36
N LYS A 60 9.69 15.83 -6.14
CA LYS A 60 10.80 15.02 -5.61
C LYS A 60 10.55 13.49 -5.62
N PRO A 61 9.40 12.94 -5.16
CA PRO A 61 9.11 11.51 -5.31
C PRO A 61 9.12 11.05 -6.78
N LEU A 62 8.49 11.82 -7.67
CA LEU A 62 8.36 11.52 -9.10
C LEU A 62 9.71 11.53 -9.87
N ASN A 63 10.76 12.10 -9.28
CA ASN A 63 12.07 12.30 -9.92
C ASN A 63 12.84 11.01 -10.24
N LYS A 64 12.58 9.91 -9.52
CA LYS A 64 13.30 8.65 -9.78
C LYS A 64 12.84 7.97 -11.07
N ASN A 65 11.53 8.03 -11.35
CA ASN A 65 10.87 7.22 -12.38
C ASN A 65 10.26 8.14 -13.44
N PHE A 66 9.01 8.58 -13.24
CA PHE A 66 8.19 9.40 -14.15
C PHE A 66 8.94 10.57 -14.81
N ILE A 67 9.53 11.47 -14.02
CA ILE A 67 10.16 12.69 -14.56
C ILE A 67 11.38 12.36 -15.43
N LYS A 68 12.15 11.33 -15.09
CA LYS A 68 13.26 10.89 -15.94
C LYS A 68 12.73 10.29 -17.23
N MET A 69 11.80 9.35 -17.12
CA MET A 69 11.24 8.60 -18.24
C MET A 69 10.63 9.55 -19.28
N PHE A 70 9.60 10.30 -18.93
CA PHE A 70 8.88 11.15 -19.87
C PHE A 70 9.71 12.33 -20.41
N ASN A 71 10.61 12.92 -19.61
CA ASN A 71 11.31 14.14 -20.03
C ASN A 71 12.74 13.91 -20.57
N THR A 72 13.22 12.66 -20.74
CA THR A 72 14.60 12.43 -21.22
C THR A 72 14.81 12.81 -22.68
N SER A 73 13.95 12.41 -23.60
CA SER A 73 13.99 12.82 -25.02
C SER A 73 13.80 14.34 -25.20
N LEU A 74 13.13 14.99 -24.24
CA LEU A 74 12.89 16.43 -24.18
C LEU A 74 14.04 17.25 -23.58
N ALA A 75 14.98 16.63 -22.84
CA ALA A 75 16.00 17.32 -22.04
C ALA A 75 17.20 17.87 -22.85
N LYS A 76 16.98 18.35 -24.09
CA LYS A 76 18.01 18.85 -25.01
C LYS A 76 18.76 20.05 -24.40
N GLY A 77 19.99 19.83 -23.95
CA GLY A 77 20.82 20.83 -23.28
C GLY A 77 20.42 21.15 -21.82
N SER A 78 19.63 20.29 -21.17
CA SER A 78 19.16 20.48 -19.79
C SER A 78 19.09 19.16 -19.03
N THR A 79 18.37 19.12 -17.89
CA THR A 79 18.03 17.87 -17.19
C THR A 79 16.53 17.59 -17.25
N PRO A 80 16.09 16.32 -17.24
CA PRO A 80 14.65 15.97 -17.19
C PRO A 80 13.91 16.61 -16.01
N TRP A 81 14.63 16.78 -14.89
CA TRP A 81 14.20 17.51 -13.69
C TRP A 81 13.96 19.01 -13.94
N ALA A 82 14.87 19.69 -14.63
CA ALA A 82 14.70 21.10 -14.98
C ALA A 82 13.56 21.31 -16.00
N VAL A 83 13.35 20.36 -16.93
CA VAL A 83 12.18 20.34 -17.83
C VAL A 83 10.89 20.23 -17.02
N ALA A 84 10.80 19.29 -16.06
CA ALA A 84 9.63 19.15 -15.19
C ALA A 84 9.33 20.43 -14.40
N ILE A 85 10.34 21.02 -13.75
CA ILE A 85 10.15 22.28 -13.00
C ILE A 85 9.62 23.39 -13.92
N LYS A 86 10.18 23.53 -15.13
CA LYS A 86 9.74 24.55 -16.09
C LYS A 86 8.29 24.33 -16.53
N ALA A 87 7.90 23.09 -16.83
CA ALA A 87 6.55 22.74 -17.27
C ALA A 87 5.49 22.99 -16.18
N ASN A 88 5.85 22.79 -14.91
CA ASN A 88 4.91 22.80 -13.79
C ASN A 88 4.87 24.12 -12.98
N MET A 89 5.82 25.05 -13.17
CA MET A 89 5.88 26.30 -12.36
C MET A 89 4.66 27.22 -12.53
N SER A 90 3.94 27.12 -13.65
CA SER A 90 2.65 27.79 -13.87
C SER A 90 1.53 27.20 -13.00
N GLY A 91 1.53 25.89 -12.77
CA GLY A 91 0.49 25.16 -12.04
C GLY A 91 0.49 25.31 -10.52
N VAL A 92 1.53 25.90 -9.93
CA VAL A 92 1.59 26.16 -8.48
C VAL A 92 0.66 27.30 -8.12
N SER A 93 -0.25 27.12 -7.16
CA SER A 93 -1.15 28.18 -6.68
C SER A 93 -0.35 29.35 -6.07
N PRO A 94 -0.95 30.54 -5.92
CA PRO A 94 -0.27 31.66 -5.26
C PRO A 94 0.16 31.32 -3.81
N GLU A 95 -0.60 30.49 -3.11
CA GLU A 95 -0.42 30.09 -1.70
C GLU A 95 0.77 29.13 -1.52
N GLY A 96 1.20 28.47 -2.60
CA GLY A 96 2.21 27.41 -2.55
C GLY A 96 1.62 26.00 -2.50
N CYS A 97 0.39 25.80 -2.94
CA CYS A 97 -0.15 24.46 -3.18
C CYS A 97 0.09 24.05 -4.64
N PHE A 98 0.19 22.75 -4.94
CA PHE A 98 0.23 22.26 -6.32
C PHE A 98 -0.94 21.28 -6.54
N PRO A 99 -2.06 21.73 -7.15
CA PRO A 99 -3.16 20.86 -7.52
C PRO A 99 -2.69 19.80 -8.50
N LEU A 100 -2.95 18.53 -8.21
CA LEU A 100 -2.43 17.41 -8.99
C LEU A 100 -2.79 17.50 -10.48
N GLN A 101 -4.02 17.88 -10.81
CA GLN A 101 -4.52 18.09 -12.18
C GLN A 101 -3.68 19.09 -13.03
N ASN A 102 -2.81 19.88 -12.39
CA ASN A 102 -1.89 20.80 -13.06
C ASN A 102 -0.54 20.14 -13.41
N LEU A 103 -0.31 18.88 -13.04
CA LEU A 103 0.91 18.13 -13.37
C LEU A 103 1.02 17.96 -14.89
N ARG A 104 2.19 18.29 -15.44
CA ARG A 104 2.56 18.07 -16.83
C ARG A 104 3.90 17.33 -16.88
N LEU A 105 3.90 16.22 -17.61
CA LEU A 105 5.03 15.33 -17.87
C LEU A 105 5.03 15.02 -19.37
N GLY A 106 6.22 14.89 -19.95
CA GLY A 106 6.38 14.58 -21.36
C GLY A 106 5.84 15.67 -22.29
N ASN A 107 5.51 15.24 -23.50
CA ASN A 107 4.90 15.99 -24.59
C ASN A 107 3.74 15.14 -25.14
N PRO A 108 2.56 15.15 -24.48
CA PRO A 108 1.41 14.36 -24.91
C PRO A 108 0.94 14.76 -26.31
N THR A 109 0.47 13.77 -27.06
CA THR A 109 -0.01 13.88 -28.45
C THR A 109 -1.43 13.34 -28.62
N ILE A 110 -1.89 12.46 -27.72
CA ILE A 110 -3.26 11.95 -27.65
C ILE A 110 -4.10 12.82 -26.68
N PRO A 111 -5.38 13.13 -26.97
CA PRO A 111 -6.27 13.84 -26.05
C PRO A 111 -6.48 13.08 -24.71
N PRO A 112 -7.01 13.73 -23.66
CA PRO A 112 -7.40 13.04 -22.44
C PRO A 112 -8.56 12.07 -22.70
N LEU A 113 -8.67 11.05 -21.86
CA LEU A 113 -9.73 10.02 -21.94
C LEU A 113 -11.06 10.54 -21.40
N ASP A 114 -12.16 10.03 -21.96
CA ASP A 114 -13.51 10.25 -21.44
C ASP A 114 -13.83 9.24 -20.34
N LEU A 115 -13.51 9.57 -19.08
CA LEU A 115 -13.80 8.74 -17.90
C LEU A 115 -15.29 8.79 -17.54
N SER A 116 -16.08 7.98 -18.23
CA SER A 116 -17.55 7.87 -18.07
C SER A 116 -18.02 7.42 -16.67
N GLU A 117 -17.25 6.60 -15.97
CA GLU A 117 -17.63 6.01 -14.68
C GLU A 117 -16.38 5.72 -13.84
N ILE A 118 -16.43 6.03 -12.53
CA ILE A 118 -15.34 5.78 -11.59
C ILE A 118 -15.94 5.36 -10.25
N VAL A 119 -15.80 4.08 -9.90
CA VAL A 119 -16.50 3.48 -8.76
C VAL A 119 -15.50 2.88 -7.78
N TYR A 120 -15.61 3.24 -6.51
CA TYR A 120 -14.85 2.63 -5.43
C TYR A 120 -15.72 1.66 -4.63
N ASN A 121 -15.27 0.42 -4.50
CA ASN A 121 -15.92 -0.63 -3.74
C ASN A 121 -15.30 -0.75 -2.33
N PRO A 122 -16.01 -0.32 -1.26
CA PRO A 122 -15.51 -0.35 0.12
C PRO A 122 -15.44 -1.74 0.75
N PHE A 123 -16.10 -2.75 0.19
CA PHE A 123 -16.07 -4.11 0.74
C PHE A 123 -14.69 -4.75 0.57
N ILE A 124 -13.98 -4.45 -0.53
CA ILE A 124 -12.71 -5.08 -0.92
C ILE A 124 -11.57 -4.07 -1.21
N ASP A 125 -11.80 -2.78 -0.98
CA ASP A 125 -10.85 -1.70 -1.33
C ASP A 125 -10.46 -1.69 -2.82
N CYS A 126 -11.43 -1.98 -3.69
CA CYS A 126 -11.26 -1.99 -5.14
C CYS A 126 -11.69 -0.65 -5.75
N LEU A 127 -10.99 -0.21 -6.80
CA LEU A 127 -11.30 0.99 -7.55
C LEU A 127 -11.37 0.63 -9.04
N SER A 128 -12.55 0.79 -9.64
CA SER A 128 -12.78 0.58 -11.07
C SER A 128 -12.99 1.90 -11.80
N PHE A 129 -12.57 1.91 -13.06
CA PHE A 129 -12.72 3.01 -14.00
C PHE A 129 -13.27 2.46 -15.32
N LYS A 130 -14.06 3.26 -16.02
CA LYS A 130 -14.61 2.93 -17.34
C LYS A 130 -14.51 4.16 -18.22
N TYR A 131 -13.78 4.03 -19.33
CA TYR A 131 -13.62 5.12 -20.31
C TYR A 131 -14.20 4.78 -21.68
N GLY A 132 -14.59 5.82 -22.41
CA GLY A 132 -14.92 5.73 -23.82
C GLY A 132 -13.68 5.43 -24.69
N PRO A 133 -13.86 4.83 -25.88
CA PRO A 133 -12.76 4.61 -26.81
C PRO A 133 -12.18 5.93 -27.32
N LEU A 134 -10.86 5.98 -27.50
CA LEU A 134 -10.17 7.09 -28.16
C LEU A 134 -10.52 7.16 -29.66
N PRO A 135 -10.39 8.33 -30.31
CA PRO A 135 -10.71 8.50 -31.74
C PRO A 135 -9.74 7.83 -32.73
N HIS A 136 -8.98 6.81 -32.31
CA HIS A 136 -7.99 6.08 -33.11
C HIS A 136 -7.85 4.61 -32.69
N PRO A 137 -7.73 3.68 -33.67
CA PRO A 137 -8.75 3.44 -34.69
C PRO A 137 -10.01 2.85 -34.03
N ASN A 138 -11.20 3.13 -34.56
CA ASN A 138 -12.46 2.73 -33.92
C ASN A 138 -12.64 1.19 -33.91
N PRO A 139 -12.53 0.49 -32.76
CA PRO A 139 -12.68 -0.96 -32.72
C PRO A 139 -14.14 -1.34 -32.96
N GLN A 140 -14.40 -2.34 -33.80
CA GLN A 140 -15.79 -2.77 -34.08
C GLN A 140 -16.47 -3.47 -32.90
N ASN A 141 -15.69 -3.89 -31.89
CA ASN A 141 -16.22 -4.39 -30.61
C ASN A 141 -16.19 -3.30 -29.53
N PRO A 142 -17.33 -2.99 -28.87
CA PRO A 142 -17.44 -1.91 -27.89
C PRO A 142 -16.95 -2.32 -26.49
N PHE A 143 -15.64 -2.57 -26.33
CA PHE A 143 -15.01 -2.83 -25.03
C PHE A 143 -14.32 -1.57 -24.48
N PRO A 144 -14.65 -1.11 -23.26
CA PRO A 144 -13.79 -0.20 -22.52
C PRO A 144 -12.57 -0.97 -22.01
N LEU A 145 -11.38 -0.41 -22.23
CA LEU A 145 -10.17 -0.85 -21.54
C LEU A 145 -10.20 -0.29 -20.09
N MET A 146 -9.41 -0.86 -19.17
CA MET A 146 -9.63 -0.72 -17.71
C MET A 146 -8.35 -0.41 -16.95
N ALA A 147 -8.45 0.12 -15.71
CA ALA A 147 -7.32 0.74 -15.00
C ALA A 147 -7.34 0.55 -13.46
N VAL A 148 -6.18 0.81 -12.82
CA VAL A 148 -5.87 0.50 -11.41
C VAL A 148 -5.22 1.68 -10.69
N SER A 149 -5.53 1.90 -9.40
CA SER A 149 -4.73 2.77 -8.52
C SER A 149 -4.98 2.44 -7.03
N VAL A 150 -3.91 2.18 -6.30
CA VAL A 150 -3.86 1.88 -4.84
C VAL A 150 -4.12 3.13 -3.98
N LEU A 151 -5.01 3.05 -2.99
CA LEU A 151 -5.34 4.21 -2.14
C LEU A 151 -4.29 4.55 -1.07
N GLY A 152 -3.71 5.76 -1.17
CA GLY A 152 -3.13 6.50 -0.05
C GLY A 152 -4.14 7.52 0.53
N LYS A 153 -4.19 7.68 1.86
CA LYS A 153 -5.17 8.56 2.55
C LYS A 153 -4.50 9.53 3.52
N TYR A 154 -4.85 10.82 3.39
CA TYR A 154 -4.71 11.81 4.47
C TYR A 154 -5.93 12.76 4.50
N ALA A 155 -5.81 13.85 5.25
CA ALA A 155 -6.87 14.84 5.40
C ALA A 155 -6.45 16.20 4.84
N SER A 156 -7.32 16.76 4.01
CA SER A 156 -7.35 18.19 3.68
C SER A 156 -7.90 19.02 4.84
N GLU A 157 -7.67 20.34 4.78
CA GLU A 157 -8.15 21.32 5.76
C GLU A 157 -9.63 21.70 5.53
N ASN A 158 -10.10 21.64 4.28
CA ASN A 158 -11.46 22.03 3.87
C ASN A 158 -12.54 20.97 4.16
N GLY A 159 -12.18 19.78 4.67
CA GLY A 159 -13.10 18.70 5.01
C GLY A 159 -13.48 17.77 3.84
N VAL A 160 -13.13 18.10 2.59
CA VAL A 160 -13.34 17.25 1.41
C VAL A 160 -12.10 16.39 1.20
N HIS A 161 -12.20 15.08 1.37
CA HIS A 161 -11.04 14.18 1.26
C HIS A 161 -10.43 14.20 -0.16
N GLU A 162 -9.17 14.64 -0.23
CA GLU A 162 -8.26 14.46 -1.36
C GLU A 162 -7.31 13.27 -1.08
N PHE A 163 -6.78 12.64 -2.13
CA PHE A 163 -6.00 11.40 -2.04
C PHE A 163 -4.52 11.65 -1.73
N ASP A 164 -3.84 10.75 -1.00
CA ASP A 164 -2.41 10.93 -0.66
C ASP A 164 -1.47 10.43 -1.75
N ILE A 165 -1.17 11.34 -2.67
CA ILE A 165 -0.19 11.18 -3.75
C ILE A 165 1.28 11.25 -3.28
N ARG A 166 1.53 11.57 -2.01
CA ARG A 166 2.89 11.77 -1.46
C ARG A 166 3.42 10.51 -0.78
N HIS A 167 2.52 9.58 -0.44
CA HIS A 167 2.83 8.30 0.19
C HIS A 167 2.10 7.12 -0.49
N PRO A 168 2.26 6.91 -1.81
CA PRO A 168 1.78 5.70 -2.47
C PRO A 168 2.49 4.48 -1.86
N LYS A 169 1.80 3.73 -1.01
CA LYS A 169 2.30 2.47 -0.44
C LYS A 169 2.02 1.35 -1.43
N CYS A 170 3.04 0.95 -2.17
CA CYS A 170 3.01 -0.14 -3.12
C CYS A 170 4.38 -0.84 -3.10
N PHE A 171 4.39 -2.17 -3.02
CA PHE A 171 5.58 -2.98 -3.27
C PHE A 171 5.56 -3.46 -4.73
N PHE A 172 6.69 -3.27 -5.41
CA PHE A 172 6.90 -3.50 -6.86
C PHE A 172 6.09 -2.56 -7.79
N PRO A 173 6.60 -2.29 -9.01
CA PRO A 173 6.91 -0.90 -9.35
C PRO A 173 5.76 -0.08 -9.95
N TYR A 174 5.37 0.98 -9.22
CA TYR A 174 4.78 2.24 -9.72
C TYR A 174 3.88 2.12 -10.98
N GLY A 175 2.71 1.51 -10.80
CA GLY A 175 1.51 1.83 -11.60
C GLY A 175 1.63 1.69 -13.11
N ARG A 176 2.52 0.81 -13.62
CA ARG A 176 2.67 0.44 -15.03
C ARG A 176 1.90 -0.86 -15.27
N PHE A 177 0.91 -0.87 -16.15
CA PHE A 177 0.26 -2.10 -16.58
C PHE A 177 -0.07 -2.10 -18.07
N TRP A 178 -0.04 -3.28 -18.67
CA TRP A 178 -0.32 -3.50 -20.08
C TRP A 178 -1.77 -3.93 -20.27
N CYS A 179 -2.37 -3.51 -21.38
CA CYS A 179 -3.57 -4.15 -21.93
C CYS A 179 -3.46 -4.19 -23.46
N SER A 180 -4.14 -5.13 -24.10
CA SER A 180 -4.23 -5.17 -25.55
C SER A 180 -5.62 -5.57 -26.02
N TYR A 181 -5.92 -5.25 -27.28
CA TYR A 181 -7.05 -5.83 -28.01
C TYR A 181 -6.60 -6.21 -29.43
N TYR A 182 -7.31 -7.16 -30.03
CA TYR A 182 -7.11 -7.55 -31.43
C TYR A 182 -8.20 -6.91 -32.29
N ASP A 183 -7.82 -6.26 -33.40
CA ASP A 183 -8.73 -6.02 -34.51
C ASP A 183 -8.68 -7.21 -35.50
N ASP A 184 -9.33 -7.12 -36.66
CA ASP A 184 -9.37 -8.21 -37.64
C ASP A 184 -7.98 -8.58 -38.21
N ASN A 185 -6.94 -7.78 -37.98
CA ASN A 185 -5.61 -7.93 -38.60
C ASN A 185 -4.40 -7.68 -37.66
N HIS A 186 -4.57 -6.97 -36.52
CA HIS A 186 -3.46 -6.50 -35.67
C HIS A 186 -3.75 -6.68 -34.17
N GLU A 187 -2.70 -6.83 -33.36
CA GLU A 187 -2.76 -6.60 -31.92
C GLU A 187 -2.39 -5.14 -31.62
N HIS A 188 -3.28 -4.43 -30.95
CA HIS A 188 -3.02 -3.09 -30.42
C HIS A 188 -2.64 -3.21 -28.94
N VAL A 189 -1.41 -2.85 -28.61
CA VAL A 189 -0.87 -2.93 -27.24
C VAL A 189 -0.80 -1.54 -26.63
N PHE A 190 -1.19 -1.43 -25.36
CA PHE A 190 -1.23 -0.18 -24.62
C PHE A 190 -0.52 -0.35 -23.29
N GLU A 191 0.23 0.67 -22.88
CA GLU A 191 0.78 0.77 -21.55
C GLU A 191 0.19 1.98 -20.82
N ASN A 192 -0.22 1.69 -19.61
CA ASN A 192 -1.04 2.57 -18.82
C ASN A 192 -0.27 2.91 -17.56
N TYR A 193 -0.14 4.21 -17.30
CA TYR A 193 0.53 4.77 -16.15
C TYR A 193 -0.49 5.47 -15.26
N TRP A 194 -0.51 5.12 -13.98
CA TRP A 194 -1.40 5.76 -13.02
C TRP A 194 -0.65 6.14 -11.74
N ASP A 195 -0.74 7.42 -11.35
CA ASP A 195 -0.21 7.93 -10.09
C ASP A 195 -1.17 8.98 -9.51
N GLY A 196 -1.55 8.78 -8.26
CA GLY A 196 -2.32 9.73 -7.46
C GLY A 196 -3.71 10.16 -7.95
N PHE A 197 -4.42 9.42 -8.79
CA PHE A 197 -5.65 9.82 -9.53
C PHE A 197 -5.41 10.62 -10.83
N ILE A 198 -4.18 10.67 -11.35
CA ILE A 198 -3.93 10.91 -12.78
C ILE A 198 -3.75 9.58 -13.48
N PHE A 199 -4.39 9.46 -14.65
CA PHE A 199 -4.11 8.44 -15.64
C PHE A 199 -3.39 9.03 -16.87
N TRP A 200 -2.35 8.34 -17.34
CA TRP A 200 -1.69 8.53 -18.63
C TRP A 200 -1.78 7.23 -19.42
N PHE A 201 -2.00 7.35 -20.72
CA PHE A 201 -2.09 6.24 -21.67
C PHE A 201 -0.96 6.37 -22.68
N MET A 202 -0.37 5.25 -23.09
CA MET A 202 0.59 5.16 -24.19
C MET A 202 0.17 4.05 -25.14
N TYR A 203 0.11 4.36 -26.43
CA TYR A 203 -0.17 3.38 -27.48
C TYR A 203 1.12 2.87 -28.13
N TYR A 204 1.19 1.55 -28.35
CA TYR A 204 2.21 0.91 -29.19
C TYR A 204 1.57 0.26 -30.41
N ASP A 205 2.16 0.52 -31.57
CA ASP A 205 2.06 -0.39 -32.71
C ASP A 205 2.94 -1.61 -32.43
N THR A 206 2.37 -2.81 -32.48
CA THR A 206 3.11 -4.06 -32.20
C THR A 206 4.14 -4.41 -33.26
N TYR A 207 4.06 -3.80 -34.45
CA TYR A 207 5.02 -4.00 -35.53
C TYR A 207 6.30 -3.16 -35.38
N ASP A 208 6.36 -2.21 -34.44
CA ASP A 208 7.53 -1.33 -34.21
C ASP A 208 8.25 -1.60 -32.87
N ILE A 209 8.14 -2.84 -32.35
CA ILE A 209 8.72 -3.27 -31.06
C ILE A 209 10.27 -3.26 -31.03
N GLU A 210 10.93 -3.20 -32.19
CA GLU A 210 12.39 -3.05 -32.31
C GLU A 210 12.87 -1.58 -32.24
N SER A 211 11.95 -0.60 -32.19
CA SER A 211 12.30 0.82 -32.11
C SER A 211 12.87 1.25 -30.76
N PHE A 212 13.61 2.36 -30.75
CA PHE A 212 14.05 3.00 -29.51
C PHE A 212 12.85 3.63 -28.78
N TYR A 213 12.40 2.98 -27.70
CA TYR A 213 11.32 3.44 -26.82
C TYR A 213 11.45 4.92 -26.41
N ASP A 214 10.58 5.77 -26.97
CA ASP A 214 10.31 7.13 -26.46
C ASP A 214 8.90 7.15 -25.83
N PRO A 215 8.76 7.32 -24.50
CA PRO A 215 7.48 7.35 -23.79
C PRO A 215 6.60 8.59 -24.10
N ASN A 216 6.98 9.40 -25.10
CA ASN A 216 6.16 10.48 -25.64
C ASN A 216 5.44 10.07 -26.93
N ASN A 217 5.83 8.97 -27.58
CA ASN A 217 5.08 8.43 -28.71
C ASN A 217 3.76 7.85 -28.21
N GLY A 218 2.64 8.28 -28.80
CA GLY A 218 1.30 7.86 -28.37
C GLY A 218 0.90 8.26 -26.92
N LEU A 219 1.57 9.21 -26.27
CA LEU A 219 1.27 9.63 -24.90
C LEU A 219 -0.01 10.50 -24.83
N SER A 220 -0.93 10.18 -23.92
CA SER A 220 -2.13 11.00 -23.66
C SER A 220 -1.89 12.18 -22.72
N GLU A 221 -2.74 13.20 -22.83
CA GLU A 221 -2.89 14.18 -21.75
C GLU A 221 -3.33 13.49 -20.44
N PRO A 222 -2.88 14.01 -19.28
CA PRO A 222 -3.24 13.47 -17.97
C PRO A 222 -4.73 13.62 -17.70
N THR A 223 -5.43 12.50 -17.54
CA THR A 223 -6.86 12.49 -17.23
C THR A 223 -7.06 12.37 -15.72
N PHE A 224 -7.82 13.29 -15.12
CA PHE A 224 -8.11 13.29 -13.67
C PHE A 224 -9.47 12.68 -13.37
N GLY A 225 -9.51 11.75 -12.41
CA GLY A 225 -10.73 11.05 -12.01
C GLY A 225 -11.13 11.31 -10.56
N LYS A 226 -12.41 11.60 -10.29
CA LYS A 226 -13.00 11.60 -8.95
C LYS A 226 -13.87 10.36 -8.75
N PRO A 227 -13.51 9.42 -7.86
CA PRO A 227 -14.32 8.23 -7.62
C PRO A 227 -15.58 8.53 -6.81
N VAL A 228 -16.61 7.73 -7.05
CA VAL A 228 -17.83 7.66 -6.26
C VAL A 228 -17.86 6.31 -5.53
N PRO A 229 -18.06 6.25 -4.20
CA PRO A 229 -18.17 4.97 -3.50
C PRO A 229 -19.50 4.27 -3.82
N LEU A 230 -19.50 2.93 -3.88
CA LEU A 230 -20.74 2.12 -3.97
C LEU A 230 -21.71 2.37 -2.81
N ILE A 231 -21.20 2.81 -1.66
CA ILE A 231 -21.96 3.08 -0.44
C ILE A 231 -21.91 4.57 -0.16
N GLU A 232 -23.08 5.21 -0.13
CA GLU A 232 -23.20 6.64 0.20
C GLU A 232 -22.67 6.93 1.62
N GLY A 233 -22.08 8.11 1.82
CA GLY A 233 -21.42 8.48 3.07
C GLY A 233 -20.09 7.76 3.34
N PHE A 234 -19.67 6.78 2.52
CA PHE A 234 -18.36 6.16 2.72
C PHE A 234 -17.22 7.18 2.65
N ASN A 235 -16.18 6.97 3.46
CA ASN A 235 -15.01 7.84 3.60
C ASN A 235 -15.28 9.26 4.15
N THR A 236 -16.44 9.50 4.78
CA THR A 236 -16.67 10.70 5.61
C THR A 236 -15.68 10.83 6.77
N LYS A 237 -15.36 12.06 7.16
CA LYS A 237 -14.31 12.40 8.14
C LYS A 237 -14.77 12.28 9.60
N VAL A 238 -15.29 11.11 9.97
CA VAL A 238 -15.65 10.83 11.36
C VAL A 238 -14.38 10.54 12.18
N LYS A 239 -14.18 11.29 13.28
CA LYS A 239 -13.03 11.09 14.19
C LYS A 239 -13.19 9.88 15.11
N GLU A 240 -14.42 9.50 15.40
CA GLU A 240 -14.76 8.53 16.44
C GLU A 240 -15.05 7.14 15.84
N ASN A 241 -14.80 6.12 16.67
CA ASN A 241 -15.13 4.73 16.37
C ASN A 241 -16.05 4.21 17.48
N PRO A 242 -17.32 4.67 17.53
CA PRO A 242 -18.17 4.53 18.71
C PRO A 242 -18.66 3.10 18.96
N VAL A 243 -18.64 2.26 17.92
CA VAL A 243 -18.75 0.80 18.00
C VAL A 243 -17.56 0.24 17.22
N PRO A 244 -16.52 -0.32 17.87
CA PRO A 244 -15.40 -0.96 17.19
C PRO A 244 -15.78 -2.37 16.70
N ASN A 245 -15.00 -2.93 15.77
CA ASN A 245 -15.22 -4.27 15.22
C ASN A 245 -15.40 -5.35 16.28
N ASP A 246 -14.57 -5.35 17.32
CA ASP A 246 -14.60 -6.36 18.38
C ASP A 246 -15.74 -6.14 19.39
N ALA A 247 -16.55 -5.08 19.24
CA ALA A 247 -17.80 -4.89 19.95
C ALA A 247 -18.99 -5.56 19.27
N ILE A 248 -18.88 -6.02 18.01
CA ILE A 248 -19.93 -6.78 17.33
C ILE A 248 -19.51 -8.25 17.23
N THR A 249 -20.38 -9.14 17.68
CA THR A 249 -20.28 -10.60 17.42
C THR A 249 -21.46 -11.06 16.58
N TRP A 250 -21.33 -12.23 15.96
CA TRP A 250 -22.38 -12.82 15.12
C TRP A 250 -22.47 -14.33 15.34
N GLU A 251 -23.67 -14.89 15.16
CA GLU A 251 -23.96 -16.32 15.21
C GLU A 251 -25.09 -16.69 14.24
N TYR A 252 -25.14 -17.96 13.80
CA TYR A 252 -26.30 -18.49 13.09
C TYR A 252 -27.25 -19.19 14.08
N ILE A 253 -28.54 -18.90 13.96
CA ILE A 253 -29.60 -19.59 14.68
C ILE A 253 -30.52 -20.25 13.65
N VAL A 254 -30.65 -21.58 13.73
CA VAL A 254 -31.59 -22.35 12.91
C VAL A 254 -32.79 -22.74 13.78
N ARG A 255 -34.01 -22.41 13.33
CA ARG A 255 -35.28 -22.76 14.02
C ARG A 255 -36.35 -23.06 12.99
N GLU A 256 -37.10 -24.15 13.19
CA GLU A 256 -38.27 -24.50 12.36
C GLU A 256 -37.96 -24.56 10.84
N GLY A 257 -36.71 -24.92 10.49
CA GLY A 257 -36.21 -24.94 9.12
C GLY A 257 -35.67 -23.61 8.59
N LYS A 258 -36.00 -22.48 9.23
CA LYS A 258 -35.46 -21.16 8.88
C LYS A 258 -34.05 -20.97 9.47
N THR A 259 -33.15 -20.41 8.67
CA THR A 259 -31.86 -19.87 9.15
C THR A 259 -32.00 -18.39 9.48
N SER A 260 -31.37 -17.92 10.55
CA SER A 260 -31.17 -16.50 10.82
C SER A 260 -29.72 -16.21 11.20
N LEU A 261 -29.18 -15.10 10.70
CA LEU A 261 -27.91 -14.53 11.14
C LEU A 261 -28.20 -13.47 12.21
N VAL A 262 -27.64 -13.67 13.40
CA VAL A 262 -27.89 -12.82 14.56
C VAL A 262 -26.62 -12.06 14.92
N PHE A 263 -26.68 -10.73 14.84
CA PHE A 263 -25.66 -9.83 15.34
C PHE A 263 -25.93 -9.47 16.80
N SER A 264 -24.87 -9.31 17.59
CA SER A 264 -24.91 -8.93 19.01
C SER A 264 -23.87 -7.85 19.30
N VAL A 265 -24.21 -6.83 20.10
CA VAL A 265 -23.27 -5.77 20.49
C VAL A 265 -22.88 -5.84 21.97
N ASP A 266 -21.59 -5.70 22.28
CA ASP A 266 -21.10 -5.55 23.65
C ASP A 266 -21.07 -4.08 24.08
N TYR A 267 -22.07 -3.68 24.86
CA TYR A 267 -22.17 -2.35 25.45
C TYR A 267 -21.01 -1.98 26.41
N LYS A 268 -20.08 -2.90 26.72
CA LYS A 268 -18.83 -2.56 27.45
C LYS A 268 -17.73 -1.98 26.55
N LYS A 269 -17.84 -2.12 25.23
CA LYS A 269 -16.81 -1.75 24.24
C LYS A 269 -17.17 -0.52 23.39
N ILE A 270 -18.40 -0.02 23.51
CA ILE A 270 -18.89 1.20 22.85
C ILE A 270 -18.44 2.46 23.59
N SER A 271 -18.38 3.61 22.90
CA SER A 271 -18.02 4.90 23.53
C SER A 271 -19.22 5.78 23.94
N PHE A 272 -20.40 5.59 23.35
CA PHE A 272 -21.59 6.39 23.66
C PHE A 272 -22.33 5.91 24.92
N LYS A 273 -22.98 6.87 25.60
CA LYS A 273 -23.68 6.61 26.88
C LYS A 273 -25.10 6.06 26.71
N ASN A 274 -25.75 6.35 25.58
CA ASN A 274 -27.16 5.99 25.33
C ASN A 274 -27.27 5.22 24.00
N PRO A 275 -27.24 3.88 24.00
CA PRO A 275 -27.35 3.10 22.75
C PRO A 275 -28.60 3.40 21.92
N LYS A 276 -29.72 3.73 22.58
CA LYS A 276 -30.99 4.16 21.96
C LYS A 276 -30.94 5.42 21.08
N ASP A 277 -29.90 6.24 21.21
CA ASP A 277 -29.75 7.49 20.44
C ASP A 277 -28.99 7.25 19.11
N TYR A 278 -28.67 5.98 18.77
CA TYR A 278 -27.86 5.58 17.62
C TYR A 278 -28.43 4.35 16.87
N THR A 279 -28.17 4.31 15.57
CA THR A 279 -28.46 3.18 14.67
C THR A 279 -27.15 2.74 14.00
N ALA A 280 -26.86 1.44 13.99
CA ALA A 280 -25.90 0.87 13.07
C ALA A 280 -26.60 0.57 11.75
N ILE A 281 -26.04 1.01 10.63
CA ILE A 281 -26.47 0.56 9.30
C ILE A 281 -25.44 -0.45 8.81
N LEU A 282 -25.93 -1.64 8.48
CA LEU A 282 -25.17 -2.77 7.94
C LEU A 282 -25.39 -2.85 6.43
N TRP A 283 -24.35 -3.14 5.68
CA TRP A 283 -24.44 -3.62 4.30
C TRP A 283 -23.68 -4.94 4.20
N GLY A 284 -24.30 -5.96 3.62
CA GLY A 284 -23.70 -7.27 3.41
C GLY A 284 -23.39 -7.54 1.94
N VAL A 285 -22.34 -8.30 1.68
CA VAL A 285 -22.14 -8.99 0.39
C VAL A 285 -21.99 -10.47 0.68
N ALA A 286 -22.94 -11.27 0.20
CA ALA A 286 -22.86 -12.72 0.25
C ALA A 286 -22.00 -13.23 -0.92
N LEU A 287 -21.14 -14.21 -0.66
CA LEU A 287 -20.24 -14.84 -1.63
C LEU A 287 -20.52 -16.36 -1.65
N GLN A 288 -20.92 -16.90 -2.82
CA GLN A 288 -21.25 -18.31 -3.00
C GLN A 288 -21.32 -18.75 -4.49
N ASP A 289 -20.97 -20.00 -4.79
CA ASP A 289 -21.27 -20.70 -6.06
C ASP A 289 -20.99 -19.89 -7.35
N GLY A 290 -19.81 -19.28 -7.43
CA GLY A 290 -19.39 -18.50 -8.60
C GLY A 290 -19.98 -17.08 -8.67
N LYS A 291 -20.68 -16.62 -7.62
CA LYS A 291 -21.46 -15.38 -7.62
C LYS A 291 -21.36 -14.62 -6.30
N HIS A 292 -21.64 -13.33 -6.38
CA HIS A 292 -21.79 -12.44 -5.24
C HIS A 292 -23.15 -11.73 -5.29
N SER A 293 -23.72 -11.39 -4.14
CA SER A 293 -24.92 -10.55 -4.06
C SER A 293 -24.80 -9.55 -2.91
N GLN A 294 -24.99 -8.26 -3.21
CA GLN A 294 -25.01 -7.19 -2.23
C GLN A 294 -26.42 -7.01 -1.66
N SER A 295 -26.53 -6.71 -0.37
CA SER A 295 -27.80 -6.34 0.28
C SER A 295 -28.11 -4.86 0.16
N ASP A 296 -29.39 -4.52 0.28
CA ASP A 296 -29.84 -3.21 0.72
C ASP A 296 -29.27 -2.86 2.13
N PRO A 297 -29.23 -1.57 2.52
CA PRO A 297 -28.92 -1.17 3.89
C PRO A 297 -29.89 -1.78 4.90
N ILE A 298 -29.34 -2.43 5.94
CA ILE A 298 -30.10 -3.01 7.05
C ILE A 298 -29.91 -2.14 8.30
N GLU A 299 -31.00 -1.60 8.83
CA GLU A 299 -30.97 -0.78 10.05
C GLU A 299 -31.06 -1.61 11.33
N TRP A 300 -30.08 -1.43 12.22
CA TRP A 300 -30.07 -1.95 13.58
C TRP A 300 -30.06 -0.80 14.59
N ASN A 301 -31.23 -0.49 15.13
CA ASN A 301 -31.35 0.45 16.25
C ASN A 301 -30.67 -0.13 17.50
N LEU A 302 -29.65 0.55 18.02
CA LEU A 302 -28.77 0.03 19.07
C LEU A 302 -29.38 0.10 20.48
N SER A 303 -30.66 0.45 20.63
CA SER A 303 -31.41 0.11 21.85
C SER A 303 -31.52 -1.42 22.05
N ASN A 304 -31.61 -2.18 20.95
CA ASN A 304 -31.65 -3.63 20.96
C ASN A 304 -30.23 -4.20 20.96
N LYS A 305 -29.88 -4.99 21.97
CA LYS A 305 -28.53 -5.59 22.08
C LYS A 305 -28.26 -6.59 20.94
N THR A 306 -29.29 -7.12 20.30
CA THR A 306 -29.19 -8.05 19.19
C THR A 306 -30.07 -7.62 18.01
N HIS A 307 -29.71 -8.07 16.82
CA HIS A 307 -30.48 -7.91 15.59
C HIS A 307 -30.42 -9.21 14.78
N SER A 308 -31.55 -9.65 14.24
CA SER A 308 -31.68 -10.95 13.57
C SER A 308 -32.18 -10.76 12.15
N ILE A 309 -31.42 -11.26 11.18
CA ILE A 309 -31.78 -11.28 9.76
C ILE A 309 -32.14 -12.72 9.38
N GLU A 310 -33.39 -12.95 8.96
CA GLU A 310 -33.76 -14.25 8.38
C GLU A 310 -33.11 -14.40 6.99
N LEU A 311 -32.42 -15.51 6.76
CA LEU A 311 -31.73 -15.80 5.51
C LEU A 311 -32.49 -16.87 4.72
N ILE A 312 -32.66 -16.66 3.42
CA ILE A 312 -33.12 -17.72 2.50
C ILE A 312 -32.06 -18.82 2.39
N ASP A 313 -32.49 -20.07 2.22
CA ASP A 313 -31.62 -21.26 2.30
C ASP A 313 -30.44 -21.29 1.32
N SER A 314 -30.53 -20.56 0.20
CA SER A 314 -29.40 -20.32 -0.67
C SER A 314 -28.36 -19.43 0.02
N ILE A 315 -28.71 -18.18 0.33
CA ILE A 315 -27.83 -17.19 0.99
C ILE A 315 -27.31 -17.68 2.35
N ALA A 316 -28.09 -18.49 3.08
CA ALA A 316 -27.65 -19.14 4.32
C ALA A 316 -26.37 -20.01 4.16
N LYS A 317 -26.08 -20.50 2.95
CA LYS A 317 -24.92 -21.34 2.63
C LYS A 317 -23.67 -20.54 2.20
N ALA A 318 -23.77 -19.21 2.11
CA ALA A 318 -22.71 -18.31 1.70
C ALA A 318 -21.74 -17.95 2.84
N SER A 319 -20.62 -17.33 2.46
CA SER A 319 -19.81 -16.48 3.33
C SER A 319 -20.20 -15.00 3.14
N PHE A 320 -19.87 -14.11 4.09
CA PHE A 320 -20.30 -12.70 4.00
C PHE A 320 -19.19 -11.69 4.33
N ILE A 321 -19.07 -10.65 3.50
CA ILE A 321 -18.38 -9.41 3.88
C ILE A 321 -19.42 -8.46 4.45
N ILE A 322 -19.27 -8.05 5.71
CA ILE A 322 -20.14 -7.05 6.34
C ILE A 322 -19.38 -5.74 6.48
N LEU A 323 -19.94 -4.68 5.90
CA LEU A 323 -19.53 -3.30 6.09
C LEU A 323 -20.59 -2.62 6.97
N TYR A 324 -20.20 -1.78 7.92
CA TYR A 324 -21.14 -1.01 8.72
C TYR A 324 -20.63 0.37 9.10
N SER A 325 -21.57 1.25 9.47
CA SER A 325 -21.30 2.56 10.04
C SER A 325 -22.38 2.93 11.05
N ILE A 326 -22.10 3.94 11.90
CA ILE A 326 -22.99 4.35 13.00
C ILE A 326 -23.54 5.74 12.73
N PHE A 327 -24.84 5.90 12.89
CA PHE A 327 -25.59 7.14 12.68
C PHE A 327 -26.28 7.54 13.98
N ASP A 328 -26.43 8.84 14.23
CA ASP A 328 -27.23 9.35 15.33
C ASP A 328 -28.73 9.37 14.96
N LYS A 329 -29.59 9.64 15.94
CA LYS A 329 -31.05 9.78 15.77
C LYS A 329 -31.54 10.88 14.81
N LYS A 330 -30.66 11.70 14.21
CA LYS A 330 -31.00 12.65 13.14
C LYS A 330 -30.64 12.10 11.75
N GLY A 331 -29.89 11.00 11.67
CA GLY A 331 -29.22 10.53 10.46
C GLY A 331 -27.84 11.16 10.23
N GLU A 332 -27.25 11.88 11.20
CA GLU A 332 -25.86 12.34 11.06
C GLU A 332 -24.91 11.15 11.29
N GLN A 333 -23.95 10.93 10.40
CA GLN A 333 -22.97 9.84 10.55
C GLN A 333 -21.94 10.17 11.62
N VAL A 334 -21.89 9.35 12.67
CA VAL A 334 -21.09 9.56 13.89
C VAL A 334 -20.13 8.42 14.20
N GLY A 335 -20.15 7.33 13.42
CA GLY A 335 -19.09 6.34 13.37
C GLY A 335 -18.34 6.36 12.05
N ARG A 336 -17.03 6.05 12.09
CA ARG A 336 -16.30 5.66 10.87
C ARG A 336 -16.90 4.39 10.28
N PHE A 337 -16.68 4.17 8.98
CA PHE A 337 -16.97 2.87 8.38
C PHE A 337 -15.99 1.80 8.90
N ASN A 338 -16.53 0.61 9.13
CA ASN A 338 -15.87 -0.55 9.72
C ASN A 338 -16.27 -1.81 8.92
N ARG A 339 -15.36 -2.79 8.81
CA ARG A 339 -15.54 -4.03 8.03
C ARG A 339 -15.18 -5.26 8.84
N PHE A 340 -15.95 -6.34 8.70
CA PHE A 340 -15.58 -7.69 9.14
C PHE A 340 -16.05 -8.76 8.15
N TYR A 341 -15.49 -9.97 8.27
CA TYR A 341 -15.82 -11.12 7.42
C TYR A 341 -16.44 -12.24 8.25
N ILE A 342 -17.46 -12.90 7.69
CA ILE A 342 -18.14 -14.06 8.22
C ILE A 342 -17.62 -15.25 7.42
N ASN A 343 -16.64 -15.95 7.98
CA ASN A 343 -15.85 -17.00 7.31
C ASN A 343 -16.55 -18.35 7.18
N LYS A 344 -17.82 -18.48 7.62
CA LYS A 344 -18.54 -19.74 7.61
C LYS A 344 -20.02 -19.55 7.33
N ASN A 345 -20.65 -20.60 6.83
CA ASN A 345 -22.08 -20.62 6.55
C ASN A 345 -22.91 -21.21 7.70
N SER A 346 -24.23 -21.32 7.53
CA SER A 346 -25.16 -21.86 8.53
C SER A 346 -24.94 -23.35 8.87
N GLU A 347 -24.28 -24.10 7.97
CA GLU A 347 -23.91 -25.51 8.16
C GLU A 347 -22.58 -25.67 8.90
N GLY A 348 -21.92 -24.56 9.25
CA GLY A 348 -20.61 -24.55 9.91
C GLY A 348 -19.43 -24.82 8.97
N LYS A 349 -19.66 -24.95 7.65
CA LYS A 349 -18.58 -25.06 6.67
C LYS A 349 -17.83 -23.72 6.62
N GLU A 350 -16.52 -23.77 6.80
CA GLU A 350 -15.65 -22.59 6.67
C GLU A 350 -15.20 -22.38 5.22
N PHE A 351 -14.92 -21.11 4.89
CA PHE A 351 -14.54 -20.63 3.57
C PHE A 351 -13.41 -19.60 3.70
N SER A 352 -12.27 -19.89 3.09
CA SER A 352 -11.17 -18.92 2.94
C SER A 352 -11.67 -17.67 2.21
N TYR A 353 -11.39 -16.49 2.78
CA TYR A 353 -11.77 -15.19 2.24
C TYR A 353 -11.30 -15.02 0.79
N PHE A 354 -10.02 -15.34 0.53
CA PHE A 354 -9.42 -15.20 -0.79
C PHE A 354 -10.01 -16.17 -1.81
N ASN A 355 -10.25 -17.43 -1.42
CA ASN A 355 -10.90 -18.41 -2.29
C ASN A 355 -12.28 -17.88 -2.69
N GLN A 356 -13.06 -17.35 -1.75
CA GLN A 356 -14.38 -16.79 -2.06
C GLN A 356 -14.32 -15.55 -2.95
N LEU A 357 -13.38 -14.63 -2.74
CA LEU A 357 -13.19 -13.49 -3.66
C LEU A 357 -12.85 -13.94 -5.09
N PHE A 358 -12.04 -14.98 -5.24
CA PHE A 358 -11.61 -15.53 -6.51
C PHE A 358 -12.73 -16.36 -7.19
N ASP A 359 -13.26 -17.36 -6.49
CA ASP A 359 -14.34 -18.25 -6.95
C ASP A 359 -15.55 -17.44 -7.41
N THR A 360 -15.96 -16.43 -6.62
CA THR A 360 -17.18 -15.64 -6.89
C THR A 360 -16.98 -14.46 -7.83
N THR A 361 -15.79 -14.34 -8.42
CA THR A 361 -15.40 -13.28 -9.37
C THR A 361 -15.43 -11.86 -8.77
N TYR A 362 -15.60 -11.74 -7.45
CA TYR A 362 -15.82 -10.46 -6.76
C TYR A 362 -14.53 -9.66 -6.54
N GLY A 363 -13.38 -10.33 -6.37
CA GLY A 363 -12.08 -9.70 -6.19
C GLY A 363 -10.98 -10.46 -6.90
N TYR A 364 -10.69 -10.11 -8.15
CA TYR A 364 -9.62 -10.73 -8.93
C TYR A 364 -8.22 -10.13 -8.59
N PRO A 365 -7.17 -10.96 -8.55
CA PRO A 365 -5.80 -10.51 -8.27
C PRO A 365 -5.03 -9.99 -9.49
N ALA A 366 -5.61 -10.02 -10.70
CA ALA A 366 -4.92 -9.64 -11.95
C ALA A 366 -5.88 -9.07 -13.02
N SER A 367 -5.32 -8.32 -13.98
CA SER A 367 -6.02 -7.70 -15.12
C SER A 367 -6.54 -8.74 -16.11
N PHE A 368 -7.78 -9.18 -15.91
CA PHE A 368 -8.52 -9.92 -16.95
C PHE A 368 -9.95 -9.41 -17.09
N VAL A 369 -10.47 -9.55 -18.30
CA VAL A 369 -11.75 -8.98 -18.76
C VAL A 369 -12.92 -9.70 -18.08
N LEU A 370 -13.76 -8.96 -17.35
CA LEU A 370 -15.03 -9.50 -16.84
C LEU A 370 -16.03 -9.66 -17.97
N SER A 371 -17.00 -10.56 -17.82
CA SER A 371 -18.09 -10.76 -18.79
C SER A 371 -19.00 -9.54 -18.84
N GLY A 372 -18.63 -8.58 -19.71
CA GLY A 372 -19.32 -7.31 -19.92
C GLY A 372 -18.54 -6.12 -19.38
N ASN A 373 -17.56 -5.64 -20.16
CA ASN A 373 -17.09 -4.25 -20.14
C ASN A 373 -16.60 -3.70 -18.78
N GLN A 374 -15.99 -4.54 -17.94
CA GLN A 374 -15.50 -4.18 -16.60
C GLN A 374 -14.22 -4.94 -16.22
N CYS A 375 -13.41 -4.30 -15.38
CA CYS A 375 -12.30 -4.89 -14.61
C CYS A 375 -11.94 -3.89 -13.48
N GLY A 376 -11.23 -4.36 -12.47
CA GLY A 376 -10.71 -3.55 -11.37
C GLY A 376 -9.70 -4.36 -10.55
N PHE A 377 -8.82 -3.66 -9.84
CA PHE A 377 -7.89 -4.28 -8.89
C PHE A 377 -7.95 -3.52 -7.56
N CYS A 378 -7.47 -4.16 -6.50
CA CYS A 378 -7.61 -3.69 -5.12
C CYS A 378 -6.37 -2.98 -4.57
N GLY A 379 -6.58 -2.12 -3.57
CA GLY A 379 -5.49 -1.52 -2.80
C GLY A 379 -6.03 -0.54 -1.74
N ASN A 380 -5.90 -0.79 -0.44
CA ASN A 380 -4.88 -1.58 0.23
C ASN A 380 -5.43 -2.80 1.02
N ILE A 381 -4.94 -4.02 0.74
CA ILE A 381 -5.18 -5.29 1.49
C ILE A 381 -4.48 -5.31 2.88
N HIS A 382 -4.30 -4.13 3.45
CA HIS A 382 -3.27 -3.74 4.40
C HIS A 382 -1.81 -3.78 3.92
N GLU A 383 -1.42 -4.69 3.01
CA GLU A 383 -0.17 -4.59 2.24
C GLU A 383 -0.29 -4.83 0.71
N LEU A 384 -1.51 -4.93 0.17
CA LEU A 384 -1.85 -5.40 -1.19
C LEU A 384 -1.54 -6.89 -1.41
N PHE A 385 -0.37 -7.33 -0.95
CA PHE A 385 0.00 -8.72 -0.71
C PHE A 385 1.01 -8.76 0.46
N SER A 386 0.54 -8.84 1.71
CA SER A 386 1.47 -9.23 2.81
C SER A 386 1.88 -10.67 2.60
N ASP A 387 0.94 -11.49 2.09
CA ASP A 387 1.05 -12.93 1.96
C ASP A 387 0.60 -13.44 0.59
N PHE A 388 0.95 -12.70 -0.47
CA PHE A 388 1.56 -13.35 -1.64
C PHE A 388 3.06 -13.66 -1.31
N ILE A 389 3.31 -14.02 -0.05
CA ILE A 389 4.62 -14.15 0.61
C ILE A 389 4.58 -15.31 1.61
N GLU A 390 3.45 -15.62 2.31
CA GLU A 390 3.13 -17.04 2.60
C GLU A 390 2.82 -17.82 1.30
N LEU A 391 2.55 -17.14 0.17
CA LEU A 391 2.47 -17.75 -1.18
C LEU A 391 3.65 -18.68 -1.37
N TRP A 392 3.35 -19.98 -1.28
CA TRP A 392 4.34 -20.99 -1.53
C TRP A 392 5.54 -20.93 -0.55
N GLU A 393 5.36 -20.42 0.69
CA GLU A 393 6.24 -20.76 1.84
C GLU A 393 6.38 -22.30 2.04
N GLN A 394 5.50 -23.07 1.39
CA GLN A 394 5.46 -24.53 1.30
C GLN A 394 5.52 -25.07 -0.17
N GLY A 395 5.80 -24.24 -1.18
CA GLY A 395 6.16 -24.65 -2.56
C GLY A 395 5.05 -24.97 -3.57
N ILE A 396 3.79 -24.58 -3.34
CA ILE A 396 2.63 -25.30 -3.90
C ILE A 396 2.16 -24.87 -5.32
N ILE A 397 2.12 -23.59 -5.65
CA ILE A 397 1.31 -23.06 -6.78
C ILE A 397 2.03 -23.14 -8.15
N ASN A 398 2.12 -24.36 -8.71
CA ASN A 398 2.50 -24.74 -10.08
C ASN A 398 3.96 -25.21 -10.36
N ASN A 399 4.41 -26.24 -9.64
CA ASN A 399 5.42 -27.23 -10.14
C ASN A 399 6.72 -26.64 -10.72
N GLY A 400 7.38 -25.75 -9.99
CA GLY A 400 8.76 -25.29 -10.24
C GLY A 400 9.65 -25.58 -9.04
N ASP A 401 10.98 -25.58 -9.23
CA ASP A 401 11.94 -26.03 -8.20
C ASP A 401 11.94 -25.20 -6.90
N GLU A 402 12.38 -25.84 -5.81
CA GLU A 402 12.20 -25.40 -4.43
C GLU A 402 12.88 -24.06 -4.06
N PRO A 403 12.27 -23.24 -3.18
CA PRO A 403 12.93 -22.05 -2.63
C PRO A 403 14.07 -22.43 -1.67
N VAL A 404 15.10 -21.58 -1.60
CA VAL A 404 16.20 -21.77 -0.64
C VAL A 404 15.65 -21.55 0.79
N PRO A 405 15.79 -22.51 1.71
CA PRO A 405 15.12 -22.48 3.01
C PRO A 405 15.62 -21.36 3.93
N PRO A 406 14.81 -20.94 4.92
CA PRO A 406 15.24 -19.99 5.94
C PRO A 406 16.47 -20.49 6.69
N LYS A 407 17.36 -19.57 7.04
CA LYS A 407 18.61 -19.89 7.72
C LYS A 407 18.37 -20.15 9.20
N GLU A 408 18.16 -21.41 9.54
CA GLU A 408 18.09 -21.90 10.91
C GLU A 408 19.49 -22.09 11.52
N PHE A 409 19.53 -22.16 12.85
CA PHE A 409 20.70 -22.56 13.63
C PHE A 409 20.35 -23.67 14.60
N MET A 410 21.31 -24.58 14.75
CA MET A 410 21.23 -25.77 15.57
C MET A 410 21.60 -25.48 17.02
N LEU A 411 20.74 -25.84 17.97
CA LEU A 411 21.10 -26.00 19.38
C LEU A 411 21.27 -27.50 19.69
N SER A 412 22.51 -27.91 19.91
CA SER A 412 22.83 -29.25 20.40
C SER A 412 22.87 -29.27 21.93
N ARG A 413 22.07 -30.15 22.55
CA ARG A 413 22.09 -30.43 23.99
C ARG A 413 22.88 -31.70 24.25
N SER A 414 23.92 -31.64 25.07
CA SER A 414 24.60 -32.86 25.53
C SER A 414 23.87 -33.51 26.72
N ASP A 415 23.88 -34.84 26.78
CA ASP A 415 23.45 -35.60 27.95
C ASP A 415 24.08 -35.04 29.23
N SER A 416 23.23 -34.71 30.19
CA SER A 416 23.60 -34.05 31.43
C SER A 416 23.26 -34.98 32.60
N PRO A 417 24.20 -35.80 33.11
CA PRO A 417 23.87 -36.80 34.12
C PRO A 417 23.35 -36.16 35.41
N ASN A 418 22.34 -36.79 36.01
CA ASN A 418 21.64 -36.36 37.22
C ASN A 418 20.75 -35.09 37.07
N GLY A 419 20.25 -34.84 35.85
CA GLY A 419 19.20 -33.86 35.60
C GLY A 419 18.84 -33.76 34.11
N ASN A 420 17.98 -32.80 33.77
CA ASN A 420 17.54 -32.55 32.40
C ASN A 420 17.47 -31.04 32.11
N VAL A 421 17.56 -30.67 30.84
CA VAL A 421 17.36 -29.30 30.34
C VAL A 421 16.22 -29.34 29.35
N GLU A 422 15.08 -28.76 29.73
CA GLU A 422 13.97 -28.56 28.80
C GLU A 422 14.25 -27.31 27.95
N VAL A 423 14.10 -27.46 26.63
CA VAL A 423 14.32 -26.40 25.64
C VAL A 423 12.97 -25.95 25.10
N LYS A 424 12.75 -24.63 24.97
CA LYS A 424 11.48 -24.02 24.55
C LYS A 424 11.72 -22.92 23.50
N ASP A 425 10.65 -22.59 22.78
CA ASP A 425 10.57 -21.62 21.68
C ASP A 425 11.40 -22.01 20.43
N PHE A 426 11.58 -23.31 20.18
CA PHE A 426 12.21 -23.83 18.95
C PHE A 426 11.21 -23.94 17.79
N THR A 427 11.73 -23.93 16.56
CA THR A 427 10.96 -24.09 15.30
C THR A 427 10.59 -25.56 15.07
N HIS A 428 11.57 -26.47 15.19
CA HIS A 428 11.37 -27.91 15.18
C HIS A 428 12.49 -28.65 15.94
N GLU A 429 12.32 -29.95 16.22
CA GLU A 429 13.29 -30.80 16.92
C GLU A 429 13.59 -32.10 16.16
N ALA A 430 14.79 -32.66 16.36
CA ALA A 430 15.22 -33.93 15.77
C ALA A 430 16.10 -34.72 16.76
N GLY A 431 15.48 -35.39 17.73
CA GLY A 431 16.19 -36.00 18.87
C GLY A 431 16.67 -34.91 19.83
N ASP A 432 17.92 -35.01 20.32
CA ASP A 432 18.54 -34.04 21.24
C ASP A 432 19.02 -32.73 20.56
N ILE A 433 18.44 -32.42 19.40
CA ILE A 433 18.80 -31.29 18.54
C ILE A 433 17.55 -30.43 18.31
N PHE A 434 17.66 -29.13 18.60
CA PHE A 434 16.57 -28.16 18.47
C PHE A 434 16.95 -27.07 17.46
N TYR A 435 16.04 -26.73 16.56
CA TYR A 435 16.29 -25.79 15.46
C TYR A 435 15.59 -24.46 15.72
N PHE A 436 16.27 -23.36 15.41
CA PHE A 436 15.82 -22.00 15.70
C PHE A 436 16.10 -21.06 14.52
N SER A 437 15.18 -20.14 14.23
CA SER A 437 15.40 -19.07 13.26
C SER A 437 16.55 -18.13 13.67
N GLU A 438 17.25 -17.55 12.70
CA GLU A 438 18.37 -16.61 12.93
C GLU A 438 18.00 -15.44 13.88
N ASN A 439 18.75 -15.34 14.99
CA ASN A 439 18.60 -14.43 16.12
C ASN A 439 17.37 -14.67 17.05
N ALA A 440 16.73 -15.84 16.98
CA ALA A 440 15.76 -16.25 17.99
C ALA A 440 16.41 -16.44 19.38
N LYS A 441 15.58 -16.48 20.44
CA LYS A 441 16.01 -16.76 21.81
C LYS A 441 15.53 -18.14 22.25
N ALA A 442 16.46 -19.06 22.42
CA ALA A 442 16.18 -20.34 23.06
C ALA A 442 15.93 -20.13 24.55
N LYS A 443 14.81 -20.63 25.08
CA LYS A 443 14.52 -20.68 26.52
C LYS A 443 14.96 -22.03 27.08
N LEU A 444 15.69 -22.01 28.19
CA LEU A 444 16.30 -23.19 28.81
C LEU A 444 15.83 -23.30 30.27
N GLU A 445 15.25 -24.44 30.64
CA GLU A 445 14.74 -24.71 31.98
C GLU A 445 15.42 -25.94 32.59
N THR A 446 16.17 -25.76 33.67
CA THR A 446 17.00 -26.80 34.29
C THR A 446 16.22 -27.57 35.34
N LYS A 447 16.10 -28.90 35.19
CA LYS A 447 15.37 -29.80 36.07
C LYS A 447 16.34 -30.85 36.67
N PRO A 448 16.94 -30.60 37.85
CA PRO A 448 17.81 -31.56 38.52
C PRO A 448 17.04 -32.82 38.95
N ASP A 449 17.73 -33.96 39.00
CA ASP A 449 17.18 -35.18 39.61
C ASP A 449 17.15 -35.09 41.15
N SER A 450 16.37 -35.96 41.78
CA SER A 450 16.23 -35.99 43.24
C SER A 450 17.58 -36.21 43.94
N GLY A 451 17.96 -35.27 44.81
CA GLY A 451 19.26 -35.24 45.50
C GLY A 451 20.35 -34.44 44.77
N TYR A 452 20.05 -33.83 43.62
CA TYR A 452 20.97 -33.01 42.84
C TYR A 452 20.45 -31.56 42.68
N GLN A 453 21.36 -30.65 42.35
CA GLN A 453 21.07 -29.26 42.01
C GLN A 453 21.87 -28.84 40.78
N PHE A 454 21.34 -27.89 40.01
CA PHE A 454 22.08 -27.29 38.90
C PHE A 454 23.27 -26.48 39.44
N SER A 455 24.47 -26.73 38.90
CA SER A 455 25.71 -26.05 39.27
C SER A 455 26.03 -24.92 38.30
N ARG A 456 26.18 -25.24 37.02
CA ARG A 456 26.57 -24.31 35.95
C ARG A 456 26.34 -24.91 34.56
N TRP A 457 26.38 -24.04 33.56
CA TRP A 457 26.51 -24.41 32.16
C TRP A 457 27.98 -24.69 31.81
N PHE A 458 28.21 -25.61 30.87
CA PHE A 458 29.50 -25.81 30.21
C PHE A 458 29.31 -26.10 28.71
N GLY A 459 30.40 -25.98 27.94
CA GLY A 459 30.39 -25.97 26.48
C GLY A 459 30.99 -24.68 25.92
N ALA A 460 31.17 -24.62 24.59
CA ALA A 460 31.77 -23.46 23.92
C ALA A 460 30.90 -22.20 24.00
N ASP A 461 29.59 -22.37 24.18
CA ASP A 461 28.58 -21.30 24.17
C ASP A 461 28.03 -20.95 25.56
N ALA A 462 28.52 -21.62 26.61
CA ALA A 462 28.01 -21.47 27.98
C ALA A 462 28.13 -20.06 28.56
N ALA A 463 29.02 -19.22 28.01
CA ALA A 463 29.20 -17.82 28.40
C ALA A 463 28.12 -16.88 27.83
N ASP A 464 27.41 -17.29 26.77
CA ASP A 464 26.35 -16.50 26.11
C ASP A 464 24.96 -16.74 26.74
N ILE A 465 24.87 -17.64 27.72
CA ILE A 465 23.62 -18.00 28.41
C ILE A 465 23.33 -17.00 29.54
N VAL A 466 22.18 -16.33 29.45
CA VAL A 466 21.74 -15.32 30.42
C VAL A 466 20.72 -15.93 31.39
N LYS A 467 20.99 -15.91 32.70
CA LYS A 467 19.99 -16.29 33.71
C LYS A 467 18.88 -15.25 33.78
N THR A 468 17.62 -15.70 33.65
CA THR A 468 16.43 -14.82 33.71
C THR A 468 15.61 -15.01 34.98
N ALA A 469 15.55 -16.23 35.52
CA ALA A 469 15.01 -16.52 36.85
C ALA A 469 15.73 -17.74 37.47
N ASP A 470 15.33 -18.18 38.65
CA ASP A 470 15.84 -19.45 39.21
C ASP A 470 15.42 -20.63 38.33
N ASN A 471 16.40 -21.49 38.00
CA ASN A 471 16.30 -22.58 37.03
C ASN A 471 15.90 -22.20 35.58
N ALA A 472 15.84 -20.91 35.23
CA ALA A 472 15.45 -20.44 33.90
C ALA A 472 16.47 -19.48 33.26
N TYR A 473 16.76 -19.73 31.98
CA TYR A 473 17.83 -19.05 31.23
C TYR A 473 17.40 -18.80 29.76
N GLU A 474 18.08 -17.86 29.10
CA GLU A 474 17.94 -17.56 27.66
C GLU A 474 19.29 -17.65 26.95
N LEU A 475 19.28 -18.06 25.67
CA LEU A 475 20.46 -18.09 24.78
C LEU A 475 20.10 -17.54 23.39
N LEU A 476 20.96 -16.68 22.82
CA LEU A 476 20.76 -16.10 21.49
C LEU A 476 21.28 -17.02 20.37
N MET A 477 20.37 -17.44 19.49
CA MET A 477 20.63 -18.31 18.35
C MET A 477 21.06 -17.50 17.11
N SER A 478 22.25 -16.91 17.18
CA SER A 478 22.88 -16.14 16.07
C SER A 478 23.96 -16.93 15.31
N LYS A 479 24.14 -18.20 15.67
CA LYS A 479 25.01 -19.22 15.07
C LYS A 479 24.62 -20.57 15.69
N ASP A 480 25.15 -21.68 15.17
CA ASP A 480 25.04 -22.98 15.85
C ASP A 480 25.67 -22.94 17.25
N ARG A 481 25.02 -23.64 18.19
CA ARG A 481 25.33 -23.65 19.62
C ARG A 481 25.47 -25.07 20.15
N SER A 482 26.34 -25.24 21.14
CA SER A 482 26.41 -26.48 21.94
C SER A 482 26.48 -26.19 23.43
N ILE A 483 25.54 -26.78 24.18
CA ILE A 483 25.38 -26.58 25.62
C ILE A 483 25.28 -27.90 26.38
N ALA A 484 25.73 -27.88 27.64
CA ALA A 484 25.59 -28.97 28.59
C ALA A 484 25.41 -28.40 30.01
N ALA A 485 24.64 -29.10 30.85
CA ALA A 485 24.39 -28.71 32.23
C ALA A 485 25.16 -29.61 33.20
N GLU A 486 25.87 -29.02 34.16
CA GLU A 486 26.47 -29.76 35.27
C GLU A 486 25.50 -29.77 36.46
N PHE A 487 24.99 -30.95 36.81
CA PHE A 487 24.21 -31.17 38.02
C PHE A 487 25.09 -31.82 39.10
N ILE A 488 25.14 -31.22 40.29
CA ILE A 488 25.96 -31.68 41.42
C ILE A 488 25.09 -32.19 42.55
N GLN A 489 25.57 -33.22 43.27
CA GLN A 489 24.86 -33.77 44.41
C GLN A 489 24.76 -32.72 45.53
N ILE A 490 23.57 -32.59 46.13
CA ILE A 490 23.35 -31.78 47.32
C ILE A 490 24.04 -32.47 48.51
N LYS A 491 24.78 -31.70 49.31
CA LYS A 491 25.53 -32.17 50.49
C LYS A 491 24.81 -31.85 51.79
#